data_AF-A0A935C348-F1
#
_entry.id   AF-A0A935C348-F1
#
_cell.length_a   1.000
_cell.length_b   1.000
_cell.length_c   1.000
_cell.angle_alpha   90.00
_cell.angle_beta   90.00
_cell.angle_gamma   90.00
#
_symmetry.space_group_name_H-M   'P 1'
#
loop_
_entity.id
_entity.type
_entity.pdbx_description
1 polymer ?
#
loop_
_entity_poly.entity_id
_entity_poly.type
_entity_poly.pdbx_seq_one_letter_code
_entity_poly.pdbx_strand_id
1 'polypeptide(L)' 'MMTDKAYEMFSDYEDVVTVDDVMKMLHIGKNSVYDLLKNHRIESIRVGSRYVIPKKSVINFLNI' A
#
# COMPACT_ATOMS: atom_id res chain seq x y z
N MET A 1 -15.72 -10.08 7.13
CA MET A 1 -15.16 -9.93 8.50
C MET A 1 -13.78 -10.57 8.61
N MET A 2 -12.90 -10.30 7.63
CA MET A 2 -11.46 -10.64 7.59
C MET A 2 -10.61 -9.36 7.47
N THR A 3 -11.22 -8.27 6.98
CA THR A 3 -10.61 -6.96 6.74
C THR A 3 -10.24 -6.21 8.02
N ASP A 4 -10.94 -6.45 9.13
CA ASP A 4 -10.83 -5.65 10.36
C ASP A 4 -9.46 -5.78 11.03
N LYS A 5 -8.88 -6.99 11.04
CA LYS A 5 -7.56 -7.24 11.66
C LYS A 5 -6.41 -6.59 10.88
N ALA A 6 -6.51 -6.54 9.55
CA ALA A 6 -5.53 -5.85 8.71
C ALA A 6 -5.65 -4.32 8.84
N TYR A 7 -6.86 -3.80 9.05
CA TYR A 7 -7.07 -2.40 9.38
C TYR A 7 -6.49 -2.03 10.75
N GLU A 8 -6.65 -2.88 11.77
CA GLU A 8 -6.01 -2.69 13.07
C GLU A 8 -4.47 -2.69 12.99
N MET A 9 -3.89 -3.62 12.22
CA MET A 9 -2.43 -3.73 12.02
C MET A 9 -1.79 -2.46 11.47
N PHE A 10 -2.51 -1.70 10.65
CA PHE A 10 -2.01 -0.48 10.01
C PHE A 10 -2.72 0.79 10.49
N SER A 11 -3.27 0.77 11.70
CA SER A 11 -4.01 1.89 12.28
C SER A 11 -3.15 3.15 12.46
N ASP A 12 -1.84 3.00 12.65
CA ASP A 12 -0.87 4.11 12.79
C ASP A 12 -0.52 4.79 11.45
N TYR A 13 -0.97 4.27 10.32
CA TYR A 13 -0.74 4.86 9.01
C TYR A 13 -1.91 5.75 8.57
N GLU A 14 -1.59 6.88 7.95
CA GLU A 14 -2.57 7.74 7.29
C GLU A 14 -3.37 6.97 6.23
N ASP A 15 -4.54 7.49 5.87
CA ASP A 15 -5.39 6.84 4.85
C ASP A 15 -4.77 6.86 3.45
N VAL A 16 -3.82 7.76 3.24
CA VAL A 16 -2.96 7.83 2.06
C VAL A 16 -1.53 7.61 2.53
N VAL A 17 -0.85 6.65 1.93
CA VAL A 17 0.52 6.24 2.30
C VAL A 17 1.50 6.49 1.16
N THR A 18 2.75 6.70 1.52
CA THR A 18 3.85 6.87 0.57
C THR A 18 4.47 5.52 0.19
N VAL A 19 5.36 5.52 -0.81
CA VAL A 19 6.15 4.32 -1.16
C VAL A 19 6.94 3.80 0.04
N ASP A 20 7.52 4.70 0.85
CA ASP A 20 8.33 4.33 2.01
C ASP A 20 7.46 3.72 3.13
N ASP A 21 6.21 4.17 3.25
CA ASP A 21 5.25 3.56 4.17
C ASP A 21 4.84 2.16 3.68
N VAL A 22 4.56 1.98 2.39
CA VAL A 22 4.25 0.65 1.84
C VAL A 22 5.42 -0.32 2.03
N MET A 23 6.66 0.14 1.90
CA MET A 23 7.85 -0.67 2.21
C MET A 23 7.83 -1.18 3.67
N LYS A 24 7.45 -0.32 4.62
CA LYS A 24 7.34 -0.69 6.04
C LYS A 24 6.14 -1.61 6.29
N MET A 25 4.99 -1.31 5.70
CA MET A 25 3.75 -2.10 5.84
C MET A 25 3.92 -3.53 5.32
N LEU A 26 4.62 -3.71 4.21
CA LEU A 26 4.78 -5.02 3.55
C LEU A 26 6.14 -5.68 3.82
N HIS A 27 7.07 -4.99 4.47
CA HIS A 27 8.44 -5.44 4.69
C HIS A 27 9.18 -5.84 3.39
N ILE A 28 9.02 -5.05 2.33
CA ILE A 28 9.67 -5.28 1.02
C ILE A 28 10.48 -4.07 0.56
N GLY A 29 11.42 -4.31 -0.36
CA GLY A 29 12.26 -3.27 -0.94
C GLY A 29 11.51 -2.34 -1.89
N LYS A 30 12.07 -1.13 -2.07
CA LYS A 30 11.53 -0.07 -2.93
C LYS A 30 11.23 -0.52 -4.37
N ASN A 31 12.12 -1.33 -4.94
CA ASN A 31 11.93 -1.84 -6.30
C ASN A 31 10.68 -2.73 -6.40
N SER A 32 10.50 -3.64 -5.43
CA SER A 32 9.31 -4.49 -5.35
C SER A 32 8.04 -3.66 -5.19
N VAL A 33 8.05 -2.61 -4.36
CA VAL A 33 6.89 -1.71 -4.24
C VAL A 33 6.59 -1.04 -5.59
N TYR A 34 7.60 -0.49 -6.28
CA TYR A 34 7.38 0.11 -7.59
C TYR A 34 6.85 -0.88 -8.62
N ASP A 35 7.32 -2.13 -8.61
CA ASP A 35 6.83 -3.16 -9.52
C ASP A 35 5.36 -3.50 -9.22
N LEU A 36 4.95 -3.55 -7.95
CA LEU A 36 3.55 -3.74 -7.59
C LEU A 36 2.67 -2.56 -8.06
N LEU A 37 3.15 -1.33 -7.92
CA LEU A 37 2.41 -0.13 -8.34
C LEU A 37 2.34 0.00 -9.87
N LYS A 38 3.44 -0.23 -10.58
CA LYS A 38 3.52 -0.17 -12.05
C LYS A 38 2.67 -1.24 -12.72
N ASN A 39 2.61 -2.43 -12.13
CA ASN A 39 1.81 -3.54 -12.64
C ASN A 39 0.38 -3.56 -12.08
N HIS A 40 -0.07 -2.47 -11.44
CA HIS A 40 -1.42 -2.34 -10.88
C HIS A 40 -1.82 -3.47 -9.91
N ARG A 41 -0.83 -4.10 -9.25
CA ARG A 41 -1.07 -5.11 -8.20
C ARG A 41 -1.52 -4.46 -6.90
N ILE A 42 -1.08 -3.23 -6.66
CA ILE A 42 -1.60 -2.34 -5.62
C ILE A 42 -2.18 -1.11 -6.33
N GLU A 43 -3.46 -0.84 -6.11
CA GLU A 43 -4.11 0.35 -6.68
C GLU A 43 -3.45 1.62 -6.15
N SER A 44 -3.20 2.57 -7.06
CA SER A 44 -2.59 3.85 -6.74
C SER A 44 -2.91 4.88 -7.82
N ILE A 45 -2.79 6.16 -7.47
CA ILE A 45 -2.94 7.28 -8.38
C ILE A 45 -1.57 7.91 -8.59
N ARG A 46 -1.21 8.17 -9.85
CA ARG A 46 0.03 8.87 -10.17
C ARG A 46 -0.23 10.37 -10.32
N VAL A 47 0.39 11.17 -9.46
CA VAL A 47 0.33 12.64 -9.50
C VAL A 47 1.74 13.16 -9.78
N GLY A 48 1.99 13.52 -11.04
CA GLY A 48 3.33 13.85 -11.52
C GLY A 48 4.29 12.67 -11.38
N SER A 49 5.37 12.87 -10.62
CA SER A 49 6.38 11.83 -10.34
C SER A 49 6.07 10.97 -9.12
N ARG A 50 5.02 11.29 -8.36
CA ARG A 50 4.70 10.62 -7.09
C ARG A 50 3.52 9.67 -7.24
N TYR A 51 3.55 8.60 -6.44
CA TYR A 51 2.40 7.72 -6.24
C TYR A 51 1.65 8.16 -4.98
N VAL A 52 0.33 8.27 -5.11
CA VAL A 52 -0.63 8.43 -4.02
C VAL A 52 -1.29 7.07 -3.83
N ILE A 53 -1.02 6.42 -2.71
CA ILE A 53 -1.41 5.02 -2.48
C ILE A 53 -2.41 5.00 -1.34
N PRO A 54 -3.68 4.64 -1.59
CA PRO A 54 -4.63 4.48 -0.49
C PRO A 54 -4.20 3.31 0.42
N LYS A 55 -4.20 3.50 1.74
CA LYS A 55 -3.91 2.44 2.73
C LYS A 55 -4.78 1.20 2.49
N LYS A 56 -6.06 1.42 2.16
CA LYS A 56 -7.00 0.35 1.78
C LYS A 56 -6.51 -0.53 0.64
N SER A 57 -5.76 0.03 -0.32
CA SER A 57 -5.27 -0.70 -1.49
C SER A 57 -4.13 -1.65 -1.11
N VAL A 58 -3.31 -1.28 -0.12
CA VAL A 58 -2.30 -2.16 0.48
C VAL A 58 -2.94 -3.26 1.31
N ILE A 59 -3.96 -2.92 2.11
CA ILE A 59 -4.75 -3.89 2.88
C ILE A 59 -5.44 -4.91 1.95
N ASN A 60 -6.05 -4.45 0.87
CA ASN A 60 -6.71 -5.32 -0.11
C ASN A 60 -5.71 -6.25 -0.80
N PHE A 61 -4.48 -5.80 -1.07
CA PHE A 61 -3.44 -6.65 -1.63
C PHE A 61 -3.06 -7.85 -0.73
N LEU A 62 -3.15 -7.69 0.59
CA LEU A 62 -2.88 -8.76 1.56
C LEU A 62 -4.06 -9.74 1.74
N ASN A 63 -5.27 -9.33 1.40
CA ASN A 63 -6.47 -10.15 1.50
C ASN A 63 -6.78 -10.81 0.14
N ILE A 64 -6.11 -11.94 -0.14
CA ILE A 64 -6.40 -12.81 -1.30
C ILE A 64 -7.81 -13.40 -1.18
#